data_AF-A0A970VQ68-F1
#
_entry.id   AF-A0A970VQ68-F1
#
_cell.length_a   1.000
_cell.length_b   1.000
_cell.length_c   1.000
_cell.angle_alpha   90.00
_cell.angle_beta   90.00
_cell.angle_gamma   90.00
#
_symmetry.space_group_name_H-M   'P 1'
#
loop_
_entity.id
_entity.type
_entity.pdbx_description
1 polymer ?
#
loop_
_entity_poly.entity_id
_entity_poly.type
_entity_poly.pdbx_seq_one_letter_code
_entity_poly.pdbx_strand_id
1 'polypeptide(L)'
;MSRNEQFCHWYAQPGHYLTVFGASCFIYQKEPENVDPTKPFPDDEVLRQAAEEFLKKNNLMPEGFVYSFVADGVVAEFGSGERYVESRTVSFTRYIDNVPVYGNSRLAVSFDRELNITAVDSIYRPIVAQLDAPPARDARKMLELAVKKGRGLFGFDLEKESPQVTLHVTEVRQTYWEDEEADCIYPVFHYTGDVYNKKGENIGKFVAMEQSF
;
A
#
# COMPACT_ATOMS: atom_id res chain seq x y z
N MET A 1 -3.60 27.47 -6.81
CA MET A 1 -4.02 27.73 -5.42
C MET A 1 -3.18 26.84 -4.54
N SER A 2 -2.37 27.40 -3.63
CA SER A 2 -1.51 26.62 -2.74
C SER A 2 -2.35 26.08 -1.58
N ARG A 3 -2.56 24.76 -1.52
CA ARG A 3 -3.11 24.12 -0.32
C ARG A 3 -1.99 24.01 0.72
N ASN A 4 -2.05 24.90 1.70
CA ASN A 4 -1.49 24.63 3.02
C ASN A 4 -2.48 23.72 3.75
N GLU A 5 -2.37 22.41 3.58
CA GLU A 5 -2.99 21.48 4.51
C GLU A 5 -2.10 21.44 5.76
N GLN A 6 -2.58 22.04 6.84
CA GLN A 6 -1.91 22.04 8.14
C GLN A 6 -1.95 20.64 8.72
N PHE A 7 -0.83 19.92 8.68
CA PHE A 7 -0.66 18.71 9.48
C PHE A 7 -0.56 19.11 10.95
N CYS A 8 -1.26 18.37 11.83
CA CYS A 8 -1.11 18.53 13.27
C CYS A 8 -0.32 17.35 13.83
N HIS A 9 0.83 17.66 14.43
CA HIS A 9 1.58 16.70 15.22
C HIS A 9 1.14 16.78 16.68
N TRP A 10 0.70 15.64 17.21
CA TRP A 10 0.34 15.49 18.60
C TRP A 10 1.35 14.57 19.27
N TYR A 11 1.93 15.06 20.36
CA TYR A 11 2.80 14.29 21.25
C TYR A 11 1.95 13.88 22.45
N ALA A 12 1.34 12.71 22.37
CA ALA A 12 0.38 12.26 23.39
C ALA A 12 1.08 11.99 24.73
N GLN A 13 2.27 11.39 24.66
CA GLN A 13 3.17 11.11 25.78
C GLN A 13 4.58 10.86 25.24
N PRO A 14 5.65 10.86 26.07
CA PRO A 14 7.01 10.61 25.61
C PRO A 14 7.09 9.31 24.80
N GLY A 15 7.70 9.39 23.62
CA GLY A 15 7.82 8.27 22.69
C GLY A 15 6.54 7.90 21.93
N HIS A 16 5.49 8.73 21.95
CA HIS A 16 4.27 8.51 21.16
C HIS A 16 3.98 9.69 20.25
N TYR A 17 3.83 9.40 18.96
CA TYR A 17 3.67 10.38 17.90
C TYR A 17 2.38 10.10 17.15
N LEU A 18 1.56 11.14 16.98
CA LEU A 18 0.37 11.09 16.12
C LEU A 18 0.44 12.24 15.12
N THR A 19 0.39 11.91 13.84
CA THR A 19 0.29 12.87 12.74
C THR A 19 -1.08 12.74 12.10
N VAL A 20 -1.84 13.83 12.06
CA VAL A 20 -3.16 13.87 11.44
C VAL A 20 -3.10 14.69 10.16
N PHE A 21 -3.54 14.07 9.05
CA PHE A 21 -3.56 14.64 7.70
C PHE A 21 -4.96 15.15 7.30
N GLY A 22 -6.00 14.69 7.99
CA GLY A 22 -7.38 15.06 7.73
C GLY A 22 -8.37 14.15 8.45
N ALA A 23 -9.65 14.26 8.13
CA ALA A 23 -10.68 13.40 8.73
C ALA A 23 -10.36 11.91 8.45
N SER A 24 -10.20 11.13 9.53
CA SER A 24 -9.84 9.70 9.51
C SER A 24 -8.49 9.35 8.86
N CYS A 25 -7.68 10.36 8.50
CA CYS A 25 -6.36 10.18 7.89
C CYS A 25 -5.26 10.51 8.91
N PHE A 26 -4.60 9.49 9.46
CA PHE A 26 -3.59 9.66 10.50
C PHE A 26 -2.55 8.53 10.49
N ILE A 27 -1.37 8.86 11.03
CA ILE A 27 -0.31 7.91 11.37
C ILE A 27 -0.03 8.04 12.86
N TYR A 28 -0.18 6.95 13.59
CA TYR A 28 0.27 6.80 14.96
C TYR A 28 1.52 5.94 15.00
N GLN A 29 2.52 6.35 15.77
CA GLN A 29 3.76 5.63 15.99
C GLN A 29 4.18 5.73 17.45
N LYS A 30 4.70 4.62 17.97
CA LYS A 30 5.34 4.53 19.28
C LYS A 30 6.82 4.24 19.06
N GLU A 31 7.69 4.91 19.81
CA GLU A 31 9.11 4.58 19.84
C GLU A 31 9.29 3.11 20.22
N PRO A 32 10.18 2.39 19.53
CA PRO A 32 10.50 1.03 19.91
C PRO A 32 11.08 1.03 21.32
N GLU A 33 10.50 0.21 22.20
CA GLU A 33 11.09 -0.06 23.51
C GLU A 33 12.27 -1.03 23.35
N ASN A 34 13.10 -1.20 24.38
CA ASN A 34 14.15 -2.22 24.35
C ASN A 34 13.52 -3.62 24.27
N VAL A 35 13.46 -4.18 23.05
CA VAL A 35 12.90 -5.51 22.79
C VAL A 35 13.98 -6.56 22.82
N ASP A 36 13.72 -7.69 23.47
CA ASP A 36 14.54 -8.89 23.34
C ASP A 36 14.30 -9.55 21.97
N PRO A 37 15.27 -9.51 21.04
CA PRO A 37 15.08 -10.01 19.68
C PRO A 37 14.88 -11.53 19.63
N THR A 38 15.23 -12.25 20.70
CA THR A 38 15.15 -13.73 20.77
C THR A 38 13.74 -14.26 21.00
N LYS A 39 12.83 -13.43 21.53
CA LYS A 39 11.42 -13.83 21.70
C LYS A 39 10.75 -13.94 20.32
N PRO A 40 9.96 -15.00 20.06
CA PRO A 40 9.22 -15.10 18.81
C PRO A 40 8.04 -14.11 18.78
N PHE A 41 7.65 -13.70 17.58
CA PHE A 41 6.35 -13.06 17.39
C PHE A 41 5.21 -14.08 17.49
N PRO A 42 4.02 -13.64 17.88
CA PRO A 42 2.79 -14.38 17.61
C PRO A 42 2.64 -14.69 16.11
N ASP A 43 1.90 -15.75 15.81
CA ASP A 43 1.61 -16.14 14.43
C ASP A 43 0.68 -15.12 13.73
N ASP A 44 0.58 -15.24 12.41
CA ASP A 44 -0.16 -14.32 11.55
C ASP A 44 -1.66 -14.27 11.88
N GLU A 45 -2.24 -15.40 12.33
CA GLU A 45 -3.67 -15.48 12.65
C GLU A 45 -3.98 -14.77 13.95
N VAL A 46 -3.13 -14.94 14.97
CA VAL A 46 -3.22 -14.19 16.24
C VAL A 46 -3.07 -12.70 16.00
N LEU A 47 -2.09 -12.28 15.19
CA LEU A 47 -1.88 -10.87 14.83
C LEU A 47 -3.09 -10.31 14.07
N ARG A 48 -3.62 -11.04 13.09
CA ARG A 48 -4.81 -10.65 12.33
C ARG A 48 -6.00 -10.41 13.25
N GLN A 49 -6.29 -11.35 14.16
CA GLN A 49 -7.40 -11.24 15.11
C GLN A 49 -7.23 -10.02 16.02
N ALA A 50 -6.03 -9.82 16.58
CA ALA A 50 -5.74 -8.67 17.44
C ALA A 50 -5.92 -7.33 16.70
N ALA A 51 -5.47 -7.24 15.44
CA ALA A 51 -5.65 -6.06 14.60
C ALA A 51 -7.13 -5.78 14.30
N GLU A 52 -7.88 -6.79 13.89
CA GLU A 52 -9.31 -6.67 13.62
C GLU A 52 -10.09 -6.24 14.87
N GLU A 53 -9.81 -6.85 16.02
CA GLU A 53 -10.44 -6.50 17.30
C GLU A 53 -10.14 -5.05 17.70
N PHE A 54 -8.86 -4.65 17.62
CA PHE A 54 -8.46 -3.27 17.91
C PHE A 54 -9.20 -2.28 17.01
N LEU A 55 -9.20 -2.50 15.69
CA LEU A 55 -9.80 -1.57 14.75
C LEU A 55 -11.33 -1.50 14.92
N LYS A 56 -12.00 -2.65 15.09
CA LYS A 56 -13.46 -2.71 15.30
C LYS A 56 -13.87 -2.05 16.62
N LYS A 57 -13.18 -2.36 17.72
CA LYS A 57 -13.49 -1.81 19.06
C LYS A 57 -13.37 -0.29 19.12
N ASN A 58 -12.48 0.29 18.31
CA ASN A 58 -12.22 1.72 18.29
C ASN A 58 -12.91 2.46 17.12
N ASN A 59 -13.78 1.78 16.35
CA ASN A 59 -14.41 2.34 15.14
C ASN A 59 -13.40 2.88 14.11
N LEU A 60 -12.25 2.20 13.99
CA LEU A 60 -11.16 2.53 13.07
C LEU A 60 -11.11 1.59 11.85
N MET A 61 -12.10 0.71 11.70
CA MET A 61 -12.26 -0.15 10.52
C MET A 61 -13.47 0.30 9.70
N PRO A 62 -13.29 1.19 8.71
CA PRO A 62 -14.37 1.53 7.78
C PRO A 62 -14.79 0.31 6.96
N GLU A 63 -16.01 0.40 6.42
CA GLU A 63 -16.50 -0.57 5.45
C GLU A 63 -15.57 -0.69 4.23
N GLY A 64 -15.44 -1.91 3.71
CA GLY A 64 -14.64 -2.21 2.52
C GLY A 64 -13.18 -2.56 2.79
N PHE A 65 -12.65 -2.41 4.01
CA PHE A 65 -11.32 -2.90 4.35
C PHE A 65 -11.34 -4.39 4.67
N VAL A 66 -10.45 -5.15 4.02
CA VAL A 66 -10.32 -6.60 4.17
C VAL A 66 -8.87 -6.95 4.46
N TYR A 67 -8.64 -7.91 5.36
CA TYR A 67 -7.31 -8.41 5.66
C TYR A 67 -6.55 -8.79 4.38
N SER A 68 -5.26 -8.44 4.32
CA SER A 68 -4.41 -8.67 3.17
C SER A 68 -3.23 -9.61 3.49
N PHE A 69 -2.31 -9.18 4.35
CA PHE A 69 -1.11 -9.93 4.72
C PHE A 69 -0.49 -9.39 6.02
N VAL A 70 0.47 -10.14 6.54
CA VAL A 70 1.38 -9.70 7.61
C VAL A 70 2.78 -9.52 7.00
N ALA A 71 3.44 -8.41 7.32
CA ALA A 71 4.80 -8.12 6.89
C ALA A 71 5.73 -7.81 8.06
N ASP A 72 7.01 -8.14 7.89
CA ASP A 72 8.04 -7.94 8.91
C ASP A 72 8.73 -6.58 8.73
N GLY A 73 8.73 -5.77 9.79
CA GLY A 73 9.54 -4.56 9.89
C GLY A 73 10.95 -4.90 10.35
N VAL A 74 11.89 -5.02 9.43
CA VAL A 74 13.27 -5.43 9.70
C VAL A 74 14.17 -4.22 9.96
N VAL A 75 14.90 -4.24 11.07
CA VAL A 75 15.91 -3.23 11.41
C VAL A 75 17.28 -3.87 11.57
N ALA A 76 18.33 -3.05 11.44
CA ALA A 76 19.71 -3.47 11.69
C ALA A 76 20.15 -3.00 13.09
N GLU A 77 20.73 -3.90 13.87
CA GLU A 77 21.33 -3.56 15.15
C GLU A 77 22.57 -2.69 14.95
N PHE A 78 22.67 -1.63 15.76
CA PHE A 78 23.77 -0.69 15.69
C PHE A 78 25.07 -1.33 16.18
N GLY A 79 26.08 -1.40 15.31
CA GLY A 79 27.42 -1.90 15.64
C GLY A 79 27.68 -3.35 15.19
N SER A 80 26.72 -4.27 15.35
CA SER A 80 26.86 -5.66 14.88
C SER A 80 26.46 -5.82 13.40
N GLY A 81 25.50 -5.02 12.92
CA GLY A 81 24.91 -5.16 11.59
C GLY A 81 23.94 -6.34 11.45
N GLU A 82 23.69 -7.08 12.53
CA GLU A 82 22.69 -8.15 12.56
C GLU A 82 21.30 -7.57 12.35
N ARG A 83 20.46 -8.30 11.60
CA ARG A 83 19.08 -7.87 11.30
C ARG A 83 18.10 -8.66 12.12
N TYR A 84 17.12 -7.97 12.68
CA TYR A 84 16.01 -8.60 13.39
C TYR A 84 14.69 -7.93 13.01
N VAL A 85 13.59 -8.66 13.21
CA VAL A 85 12.25 -8.13 13.05
C VAL A 85 11.92 -7.30 14.29
N GLU A 86 11.75 -6.00 14.15
CA GLU A 86 11.37 -5.07 15.23
C GLU A 86 9.86 -5.14 15.49
N SER A 87 9.07 -5.18 14.42
CA SER A 87 7.61 -5.20 14.46
C SER A 87 7.03 -6.07 13.34
N ARG A 88 5.78 -6.51 13.52
CA ARG A 88 5.00 -7.15 12.44
C ARG A 88 3.74 -6.36 12.17
N THR A 89 3.48 -6.09 10.90
CA THR A 89 2.41 -5.19 10.45
C THR A 89 1.32 -5.97 9.73
N VAL A 90 0.11 -5.94 10.29
CA VAL A 90 -1.09 -6.47 9.66
C VAL A 90 -1.67 -5.42 8.74
N SER A 91 -1.80 -5.72 7.46
CA SER A 91 -2.30 -4.79 6.45
C SER A 91 -3.69 -5.17 5.96
N PHE A 92 -4.52 -4.17 5.71
CA PHE A 92 -5.88 -4.30 5.19
C PHE A 92 -5.98 -3.56 3.85
N THR A 93 -6.42 -4.28 2.81
CA THR A 93 -6.67 -3.73 1.49
C THR A 93 -8.10 -3.21 1.42
N ARG A 94 -8.29 -2.01 0.87
CA ARG A 94 -9.60 -1.43 0.66
C ARG A 94 -10.24 -1.96 -0.61
N TYR A 95 -11.54 -2.21 -0.56
CA TYR A 95 -12.39 -2.59 -1.69
C TYR A 95 -13.57 -1.63 -1.82
N ILE A 96 -13.92 -1.30 -3.06
CA ILE A 96 -15.14 -0.56 -3.44
C ILE A 96 -15.88 -1.45 -4.43
N ASP A 97 -17.10 -1.87 -4.10
CA ASP A 97 -17.90 -2.79 -4.93
C ASP A 97 -17.14 -4.08 -5.33
N ASN A 98 -16.40 -4.67 -4.38
CA ASN A 98 -15.52 -5.83 -4.58
C ASN A 98 -14.32 -5.61 -5.52
N VAL A 99 -13.99 -4.35 -5.82
CA VAL A 99 -12.83 -3.97 -6.62
C VAL A 99 -11.75 -3.35 -5.72
N PRO A 100 -10.48 -3.82 -5.76
CA PRO A 100 -9.45 -3.33 -4.87
C PRO A 100 -9.03 -1.89 -5.21
N VAL A 101 -8.63 -1.15 -4.17
CA VAL A 101 -8.02 0.17 -4.27
C VAL A 101 -6.52 0.04 -4.00
N TYR A 102 -5.70 0.40 -4.99
CA TYR A 102 -4.24 0.42 -4.90
C TYR A 102 -3.70 1.83 -4.61
N GLY A 103 -2.39 1.93 -4.38
CA GLY A 103 -1.70 3.19 -4.14
C GLY A 103 -1.57 3.52 -2.66
N ASN A 104 -2.00 4.71 -2.26
CA ASN A 104 -1.84 5.22 -0.90
C ASN A 104 -2.99 4.85 0.07
N SER A 105 -4.01 4.11 -0.39
CA SER A 105 -5.12 3.63 0.45
C SER A 105 -4.63 2.51 1.40
N ARG A 106 -4.15 2.87 2.58
CA ARG A 106 -3.53 1.98 3.56
C ARG A 106 -4.30 1.99 4.88
N LEU A 107 -4.63 0.81 5.38
CA LEU A 107 -5.00 0.60 6.78
C LEU A 107 -4.12 -0.50 7.33
N ALA A 108 -3.33 -0.21 8.35
CA ALA A 108 -2.40 -1.17 8.92
C ALA A 108 -2.22 -0.97 10.42
N VAL A 109 -1.94 -2.07 11.12
CA VAL A 109 -1.63 -2.08 12.55
C VAL A 109 -0.35 -2.87 12.76
N SER A 110 0.62 -2.24 13.41
CA SER A 110 1.91 -2.86 13.74
C SER A 110 1.94 -3.24 15.20
N PHE A 111 2.50 -4.43 15.47
CA PHE A 111 2.66 -4.98 16.79
C PHE A 111 4.13 -5.25 17.11
N ASP A 112 4.45 -5.22 18.39
CA ASP A 112 5.63 -5.88 18.93
C ASP A 112 5.36 -7.37 19.24
N ARG A 113 6.34 -8.04 19.85
CA ARG A 113 6.26 -9.47 20.20
C ARG A 113 5.28 -9.77 21.32
N GLU A 114 4.86 -8.77 22.09
CA GLU A 114 3.96 -8.89 23.24
C GLU A 114 2.53 -8.41 22.89
N LEU A 115 2.24 -8.23 21.60
CA LEU A 115 0.97 -7.72 21.07
C LEU A 115 0.67 -6.27 21.47
N ASN A 116 1.66 -5.49 21.88
CA ASN A 116 1.47 -4.06 22.04
C ASN A 116 1.49 -3.39 20.65
N ILE A 117 0.59 -2.42 20.46
CA ILE A 117 0.51 -1.67 19.22
C ILE A 117 1.67 -0.66 19.16
N THR A 118 2.50 -0.81 18.14
CA THR A 118 3.65 0.07 17.88
C THR A 118 3.34 1.12 16.81
N ALA A 119 2.43 0.83 15.88
CA ALA A 119 1.99 1.81 14.89
C ALA A 119 0.57 1.52 14.37
N VAL A 120 -0.09 2.58 13.91
CA VAL A 120 -1.36 2.48 13.17
C VAL A 120 -1.29 3.45 12.01
N ASP A 121 -1.38 2.93 10.80
CA ASP A 121 -1.52 3.71 9.58
C ASP A 121 -2.98 3.67 9.16
N SER A 122 -3.66 4.81 9.18
CA SER A 122 -5.01 5.00 8.64
C SER A 122 -4.92 6.07 7.58
N ILE A 123 -4.54 5.70 6.36
CA ILE A 123 -4.29 6.63 5.26
C ILE A 123 -5.22 6.26 4.12
N TYR A 124 -6.37 6.91 4.04
CA TYR A 124 -7.30 6.75 2.94
C TYR A 124 -8.27 7.92 2.93
N ARG A 125 -8.72 8.32 1.74
CA ARG A 125 -9.70 9.38 1.60
C ARG A 125 -11.15 8.85 1.67
N PRO A 126 -12.11 9.68 2.11
CA PRO A 126 -13.52 9.35 1.96
C PRO A 126 -13.86 9.15 0.47
N ILE A 127 -14.78 8.23 0.19
CA ILE A 127 -15.27 8.01 -1.18
C ILE A 127 -16.28 9.11 -1.50
N VAL A 128 -15.97 9.93 -2.50
CA VAL A 128 -16.88 10.94 -3.04
C VAL A 128 -17.20 10.56 -4.47
N ALA A 129 -18.44 10.12 -4.72
CA ALA A 129 -18.90 9.79 -6.06
C ALA A 129 -19.00 11.08 -6.91
N GLN A 130 -18.46 11.05 -8.13
CA GLN A 130 -18.61 12.12 -9.11
C GLN A 130 -19.61 11.68 -10.19
N LEU A 131 -20.55 12.56 -10.53
CA LEU A 131 -21.65 12.25 -11.46
C LEU A 131 -21.25 12.37 -12.93
N ASP A 132 -20.22 13.17 -13.25
CA ASP A 132 -19.82 13.48 -14.62
C ASP A 132 -18.48 12.81 -15.00
N ALA A 133 -18.47 11.47 -15.04
CA ALA A 133 -17.30 10.74 -15.51
C ALA A 133 -17.16 10.90 -17.05
N PRO A 134 -15.94 11.19 -17.56
CA PRO A 134 -15.70 11.17 -19.01
C PRO A 134 -15.92 9.76 -19.58
N PRO A 135 -15.92 9.56 -20.91
CA PRO A 135 -15.95 8.22 -21.48
C PRO A 135 -14.65 7.46 -21.16
N ALA A 136 -14.76 6.14 -21.03
CA ALA A 136 -13.60 5.27 -20.83
C ALA A 136 -12.60 5.43 -21.98
N ARG A 137 -11.31 5.52 -21.63
CA ARG A 137 -10.19 5.58 -22.57
C ARG A 137 -9.92 4.20 -23.17
N ASP A 138 -9.25 4.19 -24.30
CA ASP A 138 -8.81 2.94 -24.94
C ASP A 138 -7.71 2.26 -24.11
N ALA A 139 -7.94 1.01 -23.70
CA ALA A 139 -7.04 0.26 -22.82
C ALA A 139 -5.65 0.08 -23.44
N ARG A 140 -5.56 -0.18 -24.76
CA ARG A 140 -4.26 -0.34 -25.41
C ARG A 140 -3.44 0.96 -25.35
N LYS A 141 -4.06 2.10 -25.66
CA LYS A 141 -3.40 3.41 -25.54
C LYS A 141 -2.96 3.71 -24.11
N MET A 142 -3.76 3.31 -23.11
CA MET A 142 -3.40 3.54 -21.71
C MET A 142 -2.28 2.61 -21.24
N LEU A 143 -2.18 1.37 -21.73
CA LEU A 143 -1.01 0.52 -21.50
C LEU A 143 0.27 1.14 -22.10
N GLU A 144 0.20 1.63 -23.34
CA GLU A 144 1.33 2.33 -23.99
C GLU A 144 1.79 3.55 -23.16
N LEU A 145 0.84 4.30 -22.59
CA LEU A 145 1.12 5.42 -21.70
C LEU A 145 1.75 4.97 -20.36
N ALA A 146 1.22 3.91 -19.76
CA ALA A 146 1.73 3.33 -18.51
C ALA A 146 3.20 2.94 -18.64
N VAL A 147 3.54 2.23 -19.73
CA VAL A 147 4.91 1.83 -20.06
C VAL A 147 5.79 3.06 -20.27
N LYS A 148 5.33 4.06 -21.02
CA LYS A 148 6.08 5.30 -21.27
C LYS A 148 6.38 6.08 -19.97
N LYS A 149 5.47 6.07 -19.00
CA LYS A 149 5.64 6.76 -17.72
C LYS A 149 6.44 5.95 -16.69
N GLY A 150 6.84 4.71 -17.01
CA GLY A 150 7.41 3.78 -16.03
C GLY A 150 6.41 3.36 -14.94
N ARG A 151 5.13 3.68 -15.09
CA ARG A 151 4.05 3.37 -14.15
C ARG A 151 3.52 1.97 -14.46
N GLY A 152 4.35 0.96 -14.28
CA GLY A 152 3.88 -0.39 -14.56
C GLY A 152 4.91 -1.50 -14.72
N LEU A 153 6.08 -1.33 -14.13
CA LEU A 153 7.16 -2.29 -14.21
C LEU A 153 7.66 -2.55 -12.80
N PHE A 154 6.74 -2.91 -11.90
CA PHE A 154 7.15 -3.45 -10.61
C PHE A 154 7.89 -4.76 -10.86
N GLY A 155 9.21 -4.74 -10.67
CA GLY A 155 10.07 -5.91 -10.76
C GLY A 155 10.92 -6.06 -12.02
N PHE A 156 10.91 -5.09 -12.95
CA PHE A 156 11.76 -5.16 -14.13
C PHE A 156 12.34 -3.79 -14.52
N ASP A 157 13.66 -3.65 -14.42
CA ASP A 157 14.37 -2.47 -14.91
C ASP A 157 14.62 -2.63 -16.42
N LEU A 158 13.72 -2.07 -17.23
CA LEU A 158 13.81 -2.12 -18.69
C LEU A 158 15.15 -1.58 -19.21
N GLU A 159 15.77 -0.62 -18.52
CA GLU A 159 17.04 -0.04 -18.96
C GLU A 159 18.22 -0.97 -18.69
N LYS A 160 18.17 -1.76 -17.60
CA LYS A 160 19.25 -2.70 -17.25
C LYS A 160 19.20 -4.03 -18.01
N GLU A 161 18.01 -4.56 -18.28
CA GLU A 161 17.89 -5.98 -18.64
C GLU A 161 17.66 -6.24 -20.13
N SER A 162 17.06 -5.32 -20.88
CA SER A 162 16.99 -5.43 -22.34
C SER A 162 16.60 -4.12 -23.03
N PRO A 163 17.32 -3.70 -24.10
CA PRO A 163 16.95 -2.50 -24.87
C PRO A 163 15.59 -2.64 -25.59
N GLN A 164 15.06 -3.86 -25.69
CA GLN A 164 13.75 -4.14 -26.26
C GLN A 164 13.15 -5.39 -25.64
N VAL A 165 11.88 -5.30 -25.21
CA VAL A 165 11.10 -6.41 -24.67
C VAL A 165 9.74 -6.51 -25.38
N THR A 166 9.12 -7.68 -25.29
CA THR A 166 7.72 -7.91 -25.68
C THR A 166 6.90 -8.15 -24.41
N LEU A 167 5.79 -7.43 -24.29
CA LEU A 167 4.82 -7.64 -23.21
C LEU A 167 3.69 -8.53 -23.72
N HIS A 168 3.49 -9.67 -23.06
CA HIS A 168 2.33 -10.52 -23.29
C HIS A 168 1.30 -10.27 -22.19
N VAL A 169 0.30 -9.46 -22.49
CA VAL A 169 -0.79 -9.13 -21.56
C VAL A 169 -1.70 -10.35 -21.40
N THR A 170 -1.80 -10.88 -20.18
CA THR A 170 -2.66 -12.02 -19.86
C THR A 170 -3.99 -11.60 -19.26
N GLU A 171 -4.03 -10.44 -18.59
CA GLU A 171 -5.26 -9.90 -17.98
C GLU A 171 -5.31 -8.37 -18.11
N VAL A 172 -6.51 -7.86 -18.38
CA VAL A 172 -6.87 -6.45 -18.23
C VAL A 172 -8.14 -6.35 -17.39
N ARG A 173 -8.08 -5.65 -16.26
CA ARG A 173 -9.23 -5.43 -15.39
C ARG A 173 -9.34 -3.97 -14.96
N GLN A 174 -10.52 -3.56 -14.53
CA GLN A 174 -10.71 -2.27 -13.86
C GLN A 174 -10.40 -2.40 -12.38
N THR A 175 -9.72 -1.41 -11.84
CA THR A 175 -9.45 -1.28 -10.40
C THR A 175 -9.49 0.19 -10.00
N TYR A 176 -9.27 0.49 -8.72
CA TYR A 176 -9.14 1.86 -8.25
C TYR A 176 -7.70 2.18 -7.83
N TRP A 177 -7.30 3.44 -7.95
CA TRP A 177 -6.03 3.94 -7.44
C TRP A 177 -6.26 5.21 -6.63
N GLU A 178 -5.55 5.31 -5.50
CA GLU A 178 -5.46 6.50 -4.67
C GLU A 178 -4.03 7.05 -4.70
N ASP A 179 -3.84 8.25 -5.24
CA ASP A 179 -2.54 8.92 -5.26
C ASP A 179 -2.27 9.65 -3.94
N GLU A 180 -1.00 9.90 -3.64
CA GLU A 180 -0.62 10.68 -2.44
C GLU A 180 -1.12 12.12 -2.53
N GLU A 181 -1.11 12.71 -3.73
CA GLU A 181 -1.52 14.10 -3.97
C GLU A 181 -2.97 14.26 -4.45
N ALA A 182 -3.67 13.17 -4.79
CA ALA A 182 -5.00 13.24 -5.40
C ALA A 182 -6.12 13.36 -4.37
N ASP A 183 -7.04 14.29 -4.56
CA ASP A 183 -8.22 14.48 -3.71
C ASP A 183 -9.28 13.38 -3.85
N CYS A 184 -9.14 12.50 -4.83
CA CYS A 184 -10.11 11.48 -5.15
C CYS A 184 -9.44 10.15 -5.50
N ILE A 185 -10.23 9.10 -5.37
CA ILE A 185 -9.93 7.77 -5.88
C ILE A 185 -10.41 7.74 -7.33
N TYR A 186 -9.58 7.25 -8.23
CA TYR A 186 -9.93 7.19 -9.64
C TYR A 186 -9.84 5.76 -10.19
N PRO A 187 -10.73 5.39 -11.12
CA PRO A 187 -10.65 4.13 -11.83
C PRO A 187 -9.41 4.08 -12.72
N VAL A 188 -8.74 2.92 -12.73
CA VAL A 188 -7.58 2.64 -13.55
C VAL A 188 -7.74 1.29 -14.23
N PHE A 189 -7.15 1.14 -15.41
CA PHE A 189 -6.86 -0.17 -15.95
C PHE A 189 -5.69 -0.78 -15.17
N HIS A 190 -5.83 -2.05 -14.82
CA HIS A 190 -4.80 -2.89 -14.23
C HIS A 190 -4.44 -3.99 -15.23
N TYR A 191 -3.19 -4.00 -15.68
CA TYR A 191 -2.65 -4.94 -16.64
C TYR A 191 -1.71 -5.89 -15.93
N THR A 192 -1.84 -7.19 -16.18
CA THR A 192 -0.83 -8.17 -15.79
C THR A 192 -0.39 -9.01 -16.97
N GLY A 193 0.82 -9.53 -16.90
CA GLY A 193 1.34 -10.40 -17.92
C GLY A 193 2.81 -10.73 -17.76
N ASP A 194 3.37 -11.27 -18.83
CA ASP A 194 4.75 -11.75 -18.89
C ASP A 194 5.60 -10.84 -19.79
N VAL A 195 6.89 -10.76 -19.47
CA VAL A 195 7.90 -10.00 -20.21
C VAL A 195 8.80 -10.98 -20.92
N TYR A 196 9.04 -10.76 -22.21
CA TYR A 196 9.94 -11.56 -23.03
C TYR A 196 11.04 -10.70 -23.64
N ASN A 197 12.27 -11.21 -23.64
CA ASN A 197 13.38 -10.52 -24.30
C ASN A 197 13.32 -10.70 -25.83
N LYS A 198 14.22 -10.03 -26.55
CA LYS A 198 14.31 -10.15 -28.03
C LYS A 198 14.58 -11.58 -28.56
N LYS A 199 15.05 -12.50 -27.72
CA LYS A 199 15.28 -13.91 -28.07
C LYS A 199 14.03 -14.77 -27.85
N GLY A 200 12.96 -14.20 -27.30
CA GLY A 200 11.73 -14.91 -26.93
C GLY A 200 11.81 -15.63 -25.60
N GLU A 201 12.83 -15.37 -24.77
CA GLU A 201 12.94 -15.95 -23.42
C GLU A 201 12.06 -15.14 -22.46
N ASN A 202 11.27 -15.81 -21.61
CA ASN A 202 10.54 -15.14 -20.53
C ASN A 202 11.56 -14.67 -19.47
N ILE A 203 11.55 -13.37 -19.19
CA ILE A 203 12.48 -12.71 -18.28
C ILE A 203 11.78 -12.14 -17.05
N GLY A 204 10.47 -12.33 -16.90
CA GLY A 204 9.74 -11.89 -15.73
C GLY A 204 8.27 -11.61 -15.99
N LYS A 205 7.64 -10.99 -15.00
CA LYS A 205 6.26 -10.52 -15.05
C LYS A 205 6.21 -9.01 -15.05
N PHE A 206 5.13 -8.44 -15.58
CA PHE A 206 4.85 -7.02 -15.45
C PHE A 206 3.46 -6.79 -14.85
N VAL A 207 3.33 -5.66 -14.16
CA VAL A 207 2.07 -5.15 -13.65
C VAL A 207 2.02 -3.67 -13.96
N ALA A 208 1.09 -3.25 -14.82
CA ALA A 208 0.92 -1.86 -15.20
C ALA A 208 -0.43 -1.28 -14.76
N MET A 209 -0.45 0.02 -14.47
CA MET A 209 -1.66 0.73 -14.08
C MET A 209 -1.72 2.12 -14.71
N GLU A 210 -2.87 2.48 -15.29
CA GLU A 210 -3.10 3.83 -15.83
C GLU A 210 -4.59 4.18 -15.82
N GLN A 211 -4.88 5.47 -15.66
CA GLN A 211 -6.25 6.01 -15.58
C GLN A 211 -7.12 5.54 -16.75
N SER A 212 -8.28 4.99 -16.43
CA SER A 212 -9.22 4.51 -17.43
C SER A 212 -10.20 5.58 -17.93
N PHE A 213 -10.18 6.78 -17.34
CA PHE A 213 -11.10 7.89 -17.61
C PHE A 213 -10.33 9.21 -17.63
#